data_AF-A0A6N6VTX8-F1
#
_entry.id   AF-A0A6N6VTX8-F1
#
_cell.length_a   1.000
_cell.length_b   1.000
_cell.length_c   1.000
_cell.angle_alpha   90.00
_cell.angle_beta   90.00
_cell.angle_gamma   90.00
#
_symmetry.space_group_name_H-M   'P 1'
#
loop_
_entity.id
_entity.type
_entity.pdbx_description
1 polymer ?
#
loop_
_entity_poly.entity_id
_entity_poly.type
_entity_poly.pdbx_seq_one_letter_code
_entity_poly.pdbx_strand_id
1 'polypeptide(L)'
;MVFIPPPSKSAFIQIGDYVPKVGIYTNPGVVAEKKEDGTIIIDTDKEKIKQFHRHSITTGLTPKEKDMFNDIMDDIMSMGENSERIIELQKRIDVLRSNPANKKVTDSLKNEQAQLIRWSKDLPKVYNTAPEKLR
;
A
#
# COMPACT_ATOMS: atom_id res chain seq x y z
N MET A 1 -16.45 -12.06 -14.97
CA MET A 1 -15.04 -12.51 -15.13
C MET A 1 -14.58 -12.08 -16.50
N VAL A 2 -13.44 -11.41 -16.57
CA VAL A 2 -12.87 -10.86 -17.80
C VAL A 2 -11.45 -11.39 -17.93
N PHE A 3 -11.12 -11.87 -19.13
CA PHE A 3 -9.82 -12.45 -19.43
C PHE A 3 -8.92 -11.37 -20.03
N ILE A 4 -7.75 -11.17 -19.44
CA ILE A 4 -6.74 -10.22 -19.96
C ILE A 4 -5.41 -10.98 -20.05
N PRO A 5 -4.78 -11.07 -21.24
CA PRO A 5 -3.46 -11.66 -21.37
C PRO A 5 -2.44 -10.84 -20.57
N PRO A 6 -1.40 -11.49 -20.00
CA PRO A 6 -0.40 -10.79 -19.21
C PRO A 6 0.31 -9.71 -20.06
N PRO A 7 0.59 -8.51 -19.50
CA PRO A 7 1.33 -7.48 -20.21
C PRO A 7 2.74 -7.97 -20.59
N SER A 8 3.18 -7.66 -21.81
CA SER A 8 4.34 -8.26 -22.51
C SER A 8 5.73 -7.87 -21.97
N LYS A 9 5.83 -7.26 -20.79
CA LYS A 9 7.11 -6.94 -20.14
C LYS A 9 6.98 -7.06 -18.63
N SER A 10 7.56 -8.12 -18.04
CA SER A 10 8.08 -8.18 -16.66
C SER A 10 7.28 -7.37 -15.60
N ALA A 11 5.95 -7.35 -15.72
CA ALA A 11 5.12 -6.75 -14.70
C ALA A 11 5.07 -7.83 -13.63
N PHE A 12 5.79 -7.61 -12.52
CA PHE A 12 5.68 -8.42 -11.32
C PHE A 12 4.29 -8.23 -10.69
N ILE A 13 3.24 -8.50 -11.46
CA ILE A 13 1.85 -8.49 -11.04
C ILE A 13 1.78 -9.41 -9.83
N GLN A 14 1.17 -8.97 -8.74
CA GLN A 14 0.92 -9.75 -7.54
C GLN A 14 -0.59 -10.04 -7.41
N ILE A 15 -0.93 -11.07 -6.64
CA ILE A 15 -2.32 -11.27 -6.25
C ILE A 15 -2.78 -10.03 -5.47
N GLY A 16 -3.99 -9.56 -5.77
CA GLY A 16 -4.56 -8.34 -5.22
C GLY A 16 -4.07 -7.05 -5.88
N ASP A 17 -3.26 -7.10 -6.95
CA ASP A 17 -2.88 -5.89 -7.68
C ASP A 17 -4.09 -5.29 -8.42
N TYR A 18 -4.20 -3.97 -8.38
CA TYR A 18 -5.25 -3.24 -9.08
C TYR A 18 -5.03 -3.33 -10.60
N VAL A 19 -6.08 -3.75 -11.30
CA VAL A 19 -6.14 -3.72 -12.76
C VAL A 19 -7.12 -2.64 -13.19
N PRO A 20 -6.66 -1.59 -13.89
CA PRO A 20 -7.52 -0.52 -14.37
C PRO A 20 -8.45 -1.02 -15.48
N LYS A 21 -9.53 -0.27 -15.72
CA LYS A 21 -10.41 -0.48 -16.87
C LYS A 21 -9.63 -0.34 -18.18
N VAL A 22 -9.65 -1.40 -18.99
CA VAL A 22 -9.09 -1.45 -20.35
C VAL A 22 -10.23 -1.58 -21.37
N GLY A 23 -10.61 -0.45 -21.97
CA GLY A 23 -11.69 -0.41 -22.99
C GLY A 23 -13.11 -0.42 -22.40
N ILE A 24 -14.10 -0.66 -23.25
CA ILE A 24 -15.52 -0.50 -22.92
C ILE A 24 -16.11 -1.62 -22.05
N TYR A 25 -15.56 -2.85 -22.12
CA TYR A 25 -16.15 -4.04 -21.50
C TYR A 25 -15.44 -4.56 -20.24
N THR A 26 -14.36 -3.91 -19.80
CA THR A 26 -13.63 -4.36 -18.61
C THR A 26 -13.90 -3.41 -17.46
N ASN A 27 -14.47 -3.93 -16.37
CA ASN A 27 -14.57 -3.18 -15.13
C ASN A 27 -13.21 -3.23 -14.42
N PRO A 28 -12.84 -2.19 -13.65
CA PRO A 28 -11.68 -2.27 -12.79
C PRO A 28 -11.84 -3.43 -11.80
N GLY A 29 -10.71 -4.00 -11.39
CA GLY A 29 -10.70 -5.17 -10.53
C GLY A 29 -9.35 -5.38 -9.88
N VAL A 30 -9.21 -6.54 -9.24
CA VAL A 30 -7.96 -7.02 -8.66
C VAL A 30 -7.60 -8.38 -9.22
N VAL A 31 -6.30 -8.67 -9.28
CA VAL A 31 -5.82 -9.99 -9.69
C VAL A 31 -6.17 -11.02 -8.62
N ALA A 32 -7.09 -11.93 -8.93
CA ALA A 32 -7.52 -13.00 -8.04
C ALA A 32 -6.63 -14.24 -8.15
N GLU A 33 -6.26 -14.61 -9.38
CA GLU A 33 -5.51 -15.83 -9.66
C GLU A 33 -4.50 -15.59 -10.79
N LYS A 34 -3.37 -16.29 -10.69
CA LYS A 34 -2.39 -16.41 -11.78
C LYS A 34 -2.30 -17.87 -12.18
N LYS A 35 -2.52 -18.13 -13.45
CA LYS A 35 -2.36 -19.47 -14.03
C LYS A 35 -0.91 -19.69 -14.46
N GLU A 36 -0.54 -20.96 -14.56
CA GLU A 36 0.81 -21.38 -14.98
C GLU A 36 1.16 -20.95 -16.41
N ASP A 37 0.14 -20.78 -17.26
CA ASP A 37 0.26 -20.29 -18.64
C ASP A 37 0.49 -18.75 -18.73
N GLY A 38 0.57 -18.07 -17.59
CA GLY A 38 0.73 -16.61 -17.49
C GLY A 38 -0.58 -15.82 -17.54
N THR A 39 -1.73 -16.48 -17.77
CA THR A 39 -3.04 -15.83 -17.74
C THR A 39 -3.40 -15.39 -16.33
N ILE A 40 -4.00 -14.20 -16.20
CA ILE A 40 -4.50 -13.68 -14.92
C ILE A 40 -6.03 -13.65 -14.91
N ILE A 41 -6.62 -14.03 -13.79
CA ILE A 41 -8.06 -13.88 -13.54
C ILE A 41 -8.27 -12.63 -12.72
N ILE A 42 -9.15 -11.76 -13.20
CA ILE A 42 -9.48 -10.50 -12.54
C ILE A 42 -10.84 -10.63 -11.87
N ASP A 43 -10.87 -10.34 -10.58
CA ASP A 43 -12.08 -10.15 -9.81
C ASP A 43 -12.49 -8.68 -9.83
N THR A 44 -13.66 -8.42 -10.38
CA THR A 44 -14.23 -7.07 -10.52
C THR A 44 -15.14 -6.69 -9.36
N ASP A 45 -15.21 -7.52 -8.31
CA ASP A 45 -15.94 -7.21 -7.09
C ASP A 45 -15.32 -6.00 -6.38
N LYS A 46 -16.17 -5.03 -6.04
CA LYS A 46 -15.77 -3.81 -5.33
C LYS A 46 -15.26 -4.11 -3.93
N GLU A 47 -15.81 -5.12 -3.26
CA GLU A 47 -15.36 -5.49 -1.91
C GLU A 47 -13.94 -6.06 -1.93
N LYS A 48 -13.58 -6.80 -2.99
CA LYS A 48 -12.22 -7.29 -3.19
C LYS A 48 -11.23 -6.17 -3.49
N ILE A 49 -11.64 -5.17 -4.27
CA ILE A 49 -10.82 -3.97 -4.49
C ILE A 49 -10.57 -3.25 -3.15
N LYS A 50 -11.63 -3.04 -2.35
CA LYS A 50 -11.51 -2.41 -1.02
C LYS A 50 -10.66 -3.23 -0.05
N GLN A 51 -10.69 -4.56 -0.14
CA GLN A 51 -9.89 -5.43 0.71
C GLN A 51 -8.38 -5.17 0.50
N PHE A 52 -7.92 -5.10 -0.75
CA PHE A 52 -6.49 -4.95 -1.06
C PHE A 52 -6.02 -3.50 -1.12
N HIS A 53 -6.90 -2.56 -1.49
CA HIS A 53 -6.60 -1.16 -1.73
C HIS A 53 -7.46 -0.23 -0.87
N ARG A 54 -7.55 -0.53 0.43
CA ARG A 54 -8.38 0.23 1.38
C ARG A 54 -7.92 1.68 1.52
N HIS A 55 -6.61 1.86 1.66
CA HIS A 55 -6.00 3.17 1.89
C HIS A 55 -5.28 3.69 0.66
N SER A 56 -4.66 2.81 -0.14
CA SER A 56 -3.89 3.21 -1.31
C SER A 56 -3.73 2.12 -2.37
N ILE A 57 -3.27 2.51 -3.55
CA ILE A 57 -2.88 1.61 -4.63
C ILE A 57 -1.50 1.02 -4.29
N THR A 58 -1.52 -0.21 -3.79
CA THR A 58 -0.36 -0.99 -3.32
C THR A 58 0.12 -2.01 -4.35
N THR A 59 -0.04 -1.68 -5.64
CA THR A 59 0.37 -2.55 -6.75
C THR A 59 1.86 -2.92 -6.64
N GLY A 60 2.17 -4.21 -6.78
CA GLY A 60 3.53 -4.75 -6.65
C GLY A 60 3.94 -5.19 -5.24
N LEU A 61 3.10 -4.94 -4.23
CA LEU A 61 3.19 -5.60 -2.92
C LEU A 61 2.57 -7.01 -3.01
N THR A 62 3.21 -7.98 -2.36
CA THR A 62 2.63 -9.31 -2.12
C THR A 62 1.40 -9.20 -1.21
N PRO A 63 0.52 -10.21 -1.18
CA PRO A 63 -0.64 -10.19 -0.28
C PRO A 63 -0.28 -9.90 1.18
N LYS A 64 0.77 -10.55 1.71
CA LYS A 64 1.26 -10.30 3.08
C LYS A 64 1.74 -8.86 3.30
N GLU A 65 2.41 -8.30 2.32
CA GLU A 65 2.87 -6.90 2.36
C GLU A 65 1.70 -5.91 2.28
N LYS A 66 0.66 -6.23 1.49
CA LYS A 66 -0.58 -5.44 1.41
C LYS A 66 -1.33 -5.48 2.75
N ASP A 67 -1.45 -6.65 3.36
CA ASP A 67 -2.09 -6.82 4.67
C ASP A 67 -1.34 -5.99 5.72
N MET A 68 -0.01 -6.14 5.80
CA MET A 68 0.83 -5.34 6.71
C MET A 68 0.69 -3.83 6.49
N PHE A 69 0.64 -3.38 5.23
CA PHE A 69 0.40 -1.97 4.90
C PHE A 69 -0.98 -1.51 5.38
N ASN A 70 -2.03 -2.29 5.11
CA ASN A 70 -3.40 -1.94 5.47
C ASN A 70 -3.59 -1.90 6.99
N ASP A 71 -3.06 -2.88 7.72
CA ASP A 71 -3.09 -2.92 9.18
C ASP A 71 -2.41 -1.68 9.79
N ILE A 72 -1.25 -1.30 9.24
CA ILE A 72 -0.54 -0.11 9.71
C ILE A 72 -1.36 1.16 9.45
N MET A 73 -1.94 1.29 8.26
CA MET A 73 -2.71 2.47 7.89
C MET A 73 -4.07 2.54 8.61
N ASP A 74 -4.72 1.41 8.90
CA ASP A 74 -5.94 1.36 9.71
C ASP A 74 -5.69 1.97 11.10
N ASP A 75 -4.61 1.56 11.77
CA ASP A 75 -4.22 2.13 13.07
C ASP A 75 -3.95 3.63 12.98
N ILE A 76 -3.19 4.08 11.99
CA ILE A 76 -2.86 5.50 11.81
C ILE A 76 -4.14 6.30 11.54
N MET A 77 -5.01 5.84 10.65
CA MET A 77 -6.24 6.56 10.30
C MET A 77 -7.27 6.57 11.45
N SER A 78 -7.16 5.66 12.41
CA SER A 78 -7.98 5.67 13.64
C SER A 78 -7.61 6.79 14.61
N MET A 79 -6.40 7.38 14.50
CA MET A 79 -5.96 8.49 15.34
C MET A 79 -6.70 9.78 15.02
N GLY A 80 -6.83 10.69 15.98
CA GLY A 80 -7.60 11.93 15.82
C GLY A 80 -6.88 13.00 15.00
N GLU A 81 -5.70 13.44 15.45
CA GLU A 81 -4.99 14.55 14.83
C GLU A 81 -4.06 14.12 13.69
N ASN A 82 -4.04 14.89 12.60
CA ASN A 82 -3.15 14.62 11.46
C ASN A 82 -1.66 14.74 11.83
N SER A 83 -1.32 15.63 12.76
CA SER A 83 0.03 15.80 13.31
C SER A 83 0.52 14.50 13.98
N GLU A 84 -0.31 13.90 14.83
CA GLU A 84 -0.05 12.62 15.51
C GLU A 84 0.08 11.48 14.50
N ARG A 85 -0.82 11.42 13.51
CA ARG A 85 -0.76 10.44 12.42
C ARG A 85 0.58 10.44 11.70
N ILE A 86 1.08 11.62 11.33
CA ILE A 86 2.33 11.76 10.58
C ILE A 86 3.53 11.33 11.44
N ILE A 87 3.53 11.67 12.73
CA ILE A 87 4.60 11.30 13.68
C ILE A 87 4.61 9.79 13.90
N GLU A 88 3.45 9.19 14.17
CA GLU A 88 3.36 7.76 14.43
C GLU A 88 3.71 6.95 13.17
N LEU A 89 3.24 7.39 12.00
CA LEU A 89 3.57 6.75 10.73
C LEU A 89 5.09 6.75 10.47
N GLN A 90 5.80 7.83 10.79
CA GLN A 90 7.25 7.83 10.70
C GLN A 90 7.89 6.81 11.64
N LYS A 91 7.47 6.74 12.91
CA LYS A 91 8.05 5.79 13.86
C LYS A 91 7.95 4.36 13.34
N ARG A 92 6.78 4.00 12.80
CA ARG A 92 6.55 2.69 12.16
C ARG A 92 7.45 2.48 10.94
N ILE A 93 7.59 3.49 10.09
CA ILE A 93 8.52 3.47 8.94
C ILE A 93 9.96 3.26 9.40
N ASP A 94 10.42 3.95 10.44
CA ASP A 94 11.80 3.86 10.93
C ASP A 94 12.09 2.47 11.54
N VAL A 95 11.12 1.87 12.24
CA VAL A 95 11.23 0.49 12.74
C VAL A 95 11.32 -0.49 11.56
N LEU A 96 10.42 -0.38 10.58
CA LEU A 96 10.40 -1.29 9.42
C LEU A 96 11.64 -1.16 8.54
N ARG A 97 12.24 0.03 8.46
CA ARG A 97 13.45 0.31 7.68
C ARG A 97 14.65 -0.53 8.12
N SER A 98 14.66 -1.01 9.36
CA SER A 98 15.71 -1.90 9.87
C SER A 98 15.78 -3.25 9.15
N ASN A 99 14.68 -3.69 8.51
CA ASN A 99 14.60 -4.95 7.79
C ASN A 99 14.53 -4.71 6.26
N PRO A 100 15.54 -5.16 5.48
CA PRO A 100 15.55 -5.04 4.02
C PRO A 100 14.34 -5.68 3.31
N ALA A 101 13.74 -6.72 3.90
CA ALA A 101 12.57 -7.38 3.34
C ALA A 101 11.34 -6.46 3.29
N ASN A 102 11.26 -5.48 4.19
CA ASN A 102 10.12 -4.56 4.30
C ASN A 102 10.26 -3.31 3.42
N LYS A 103 11.30 -3.25 2.57
CA LYS A 103 11.61 -2.05 1.77
C LYS A 103 10.40 -1.57 0.97
N LYS A 104 9.71 -2.47 0.27
CA LYS A 104 8.56 -2.10 -0.57
C LYS A 104 7.42 -1.50 0.24
N VAL A 105 7.06 -2.12 1.37
CA VAL A 105 6.02 -1.60 2.27
C VAL A 105 6.43 -0.25 2.86
N THR A 106 7.70 -0.13 3.27
CA THR A 106 8.25 1.13 3.79
C THR A 106 8.16 2.26 2.76
N ASP A 107 8.45 1.98 1.49
CA ASP A 107 8.35 2.96 0.40
C ASP A 107 6.88 3.34 0.12
N SER A 108 5.95 2.38 0.16
CA SER A 108 4.50 2.67 0.08
C SER A 108 4.01 3.54 1.24
N LEU A 109 4.42 3.25 2.47
CA LEU A 109 4.06 4.03 3.67
C LEU A 109 4.60 5.46 3.61
N LYS A 110 5.80 5.67 3.06
CA LYS A 110 6.36 7.02 2.84
C LYS A 110 5.54 7.84 1.84
N ASN A 111 5.02 7.20 0.79
CA ASN A 111 4.15 7.87 -0.17
C ASN A 111 2.86 8.35 0.51
N GLU A 112 2.25 7.51 1.35
CA GLU A 112 1.08 7.91 2.14
C GLU A 112 1.39 9.00 3.15
N GLN A 113 2.55 8.93 3.81
CA GLN A 113 2.98 10.00 4.70
C GLN A 113 3.09 11.34 3.95
N ALA A 114 3.68 11.35 2.75
CA ALA A 114 3.77 12.55 1.92
C ALA A 114 2.38 13.08 1.51
N GLN A 115 1.42 12.18 1.25
CA GLN A 115 0.05 12.53 0.93
C GLN A 115 -0.69 13.12 2.14
N LEU A 116 -0.54 12.53 3.33
CA LEU A 116 -1.08 13.06 4.58
C LEU A 116 -0.54 14.45 4.88
N ILE A 117 0.77 14.68 4.71
CA ILE A 117 1.40 16.00 4.87
C ILE A 117 0.80 17.03 3.89
N ARG A 118 0.61 16.64 2.62
CA ARG A 118 0.01 17.53 1.61
C ARG A 118 -1.42 17.91 1.95
N TRP A 119 -2.20 16.98 2.49
CA TRP A 119 -3.60 17.21 2.87
C TRP A 119 -3.74 17.99 4.17
N SER A 120 -2.92 17.68 5.17
CA SER A 120 -2.96 18.37 6.46
C SER A 120 -2.50 19.84 6.33
N LYS A 121 -1.61 20.12 5.36
CA LYS A 121 -0.81 21.37 5.30
C LYS A 121 -0.10 21.67 6.62
N ASP A 122 0.03 20.67 7.47
CA ASP A 122 0.58 20.75 8.82
C ASP A 122 1.75 19.79 8.87
N LEU A 123 2.93 20.38 9.07
CA LEU A 123 4.15 19.61 9.28
C LEU A 123 4.29 19.33 10.78
N PRO A 124 4.75 18.14 11.17
CA PRO A 124 5.03 17.86 12.56
C PRO A 124 6.01 18.91 13.11
N LYS A 125 5.56 19.70 14.09
CA LYS A 125 6.28 20.89 14.57
C LYS A 125 7.52 20.55 15.41
N VAL A 126 7.63 19.32 15.90
CA VAL A 126 8.76 18.86 16.73
C VAL A 126 9.04 17.38 16.45
N TYR A 127 10.30 17.06 16.14
CA TYR A 127 10.84 15.70 16.12
C TYR A 127 11.76 15.53 17.33
N ASN A 128 11.44 14.62 18.26
CA ASN A 128 12.37 14.26 19.32
C ASN A 128 13.28 13.13 18.80
N THR A 129 14.49 13.50 18.37
CA THR A 129 15.49 12.59 17.78
C THR A 129 16.54 12.11 18.76
N ALA A 130 16.41 12.38 20.06
CA ALA A 130 17.44 11.99 21.01
C ALA A 130 17.37 10.48 21.30
N PRO A 131 18.35 9.65 20.88
CA PRO A 131 18.62 8.43 21.62
C PRO A 131 19.03 8.89 23.01
N GLU A 132 18.33 8.39 24.03
CA GLU A 132 18.72 8.54 25.41
C GLU A 132 20.21 8.14 25.49
N LYS A 133 21.09 9.13 25.69
CA LYS A 133 22.49 8.85 26.00
C LYS A 133 22.46 8.13 27.34
N LEU A 134 22.47 6.79 27.30
CA LEU A 134 22.78 5.96 28.45
C LEU A 134 24.09 6.51 29.03
N ARG A 135 23.95 7.04 30.25
CA ARG A 135 25.03 7.60 31.08
C ARG A 135 26.14 6.58 31.31
#